data_AF-A0A150AJ81-F1
#
_entry.id   AF-A0A150AJ81-F1
#
_cell.length_a   1.000
_cell.length_b   1.000
_cell.length_c   1.000
_cell.angle_alpha   90.00
_cell.angle_beta   90.00
_cell.angle_gamma   90.00
#
_symmetry.space_group_name_H-M   'P 1'
#
loop_
_entity.id
_entity.type
_entity.pdbx_description
1 polymer ?
#
loop_
_entity_poly.entity_id
_entity_poly.type
_entity_poly.pdbx_seq_one_letter_code
_entity_poly.pdbx_strand_id
1 'polypeptide(L)'
;MNIYHKITLEGELKYSDINFSVYLKITSKHNLLRYDIETNGERLTEIERLKLLKMGINQFAETRVYETFLEFREQCIEATLDDYYTVLSKELSFDLIKDKLMEFDILNTEVELRNAS
;
A
#
# COMPACT_ATOMS: atom_id res chain seq x y z
N MET A 1 12.75 9.94 0.32
CA MET A 1 11.72 9.84 1.38
C MET A 1 11.78 8.44 1.97
N ASN A 2 11.59 8.30 3.28
CA ASN A 2 11.52 7.01 3.97
C ASN A 2 10.20 6.92 4.73
N ILE A 3 9.41 5.88 4.47
CA ILE A 3 8.15 5.58 5.17
C ILE A 3 8.31 4.23 5.87
N TYR A 4 7.72 4.11 7.05
CA TYR A 4 7.63 2.86 7.80
C TYR A 4 6.16 2.54 8.05
N HIS A 5 5.70 1.40 7.57
CA HIS A 5 4.35 0.91 7.79
C HIS A 5 4.41 -0.34 8.67
N LYS A 6 3.73 -0.32 9.81
CA LYS A 6 3.69 -1.48 10.71
C LYS A 6 2.87 -2.59 10.05
N ILE A 7 3.47 -3.75 9.88
CA ILE A 7 2.79 -4.91 9.29
C ILE A 7 1.94 -5.56 10.37
N THR A 8 0.67 -5.79 10.07
CA THR A 8 -0.21 -6.60 10.91
C THR A 8 -0.08 -8.05 10.48
N LEU A 9 0.29 -8.94 11.40
CA LEU A 9 0.46 -10.36 11.10
C LEU A 9 -0.90 -11.04 10.97
N GLU A 10 -1.19 -11.57 9.78
CA GLU A 10 -2.46 -12.23 9.46
C GLU A 10 -2.26 -13.57 8.74
N GLY A 11 -3.32 -14.36 8.62
CA GLY A 11 -3.29 -15.67 7.97
C GLY A 11 -2.28 -16.64 8.60
N GLU A 12 -1.43 -17.26 7.78
CA GLU A 12 -0.42 -18.22 8.23
C GLU A 12 0.63 -17.60 9.18
N LEU A 13 0.94 -16.30 9.02
CA LEU A 13 1.92 -15.63 9.87
C LEU A 13 1.34 -15.21 11.22
N LYS A 14 0.02 -15.18 11.38
CA LYS A 14 -0.65 -14.89 12.65
C LYS A 14 -0.26 -15.87 13.77
N TYR A 15 0.08 -17.10 13.39
CA TYR A 15 0.46 -18.18 14.32
C TYR A 15 1.95 -18.53 14.21
N SER A 16 2.76 -17.68 13.57
CA SER A 16 4.21 -17.85 13.51
C SER A 16 4.86 -17.48 14.84
N ASP A 17 6.12 -17.89 15.03
CA ASP A 17 6.92 -17.53 16.21
C ASP A 17 7.36 -16.05 16.23
N ILE A 18 6.89 -15.25 15.27
CA ILE A 18 7.17 -13.81 15.18
C ILE A 18 6.36 -13.08 16.26
N ASN A 19 7.03 -12.76 17.36
CA ASN A 19 6.45 -12.07 18.52
C ASN A 19 6.95 -10.61 18.66
N PHE A 20 7.64 -10.10 17.66
CA PHE A 20 8.18 -8.74 17.61
C PHE A 20 7.49 -7.89 16.53
N SER A 21 7.66 -6.57 16.62
CA SER A 21 7.10 -5.66 15.63
C SER A 21 7.88 -5.70 14.32
N VAL A 22 7.18 -5.86 13.20
CA VAL A 22 7.74 -5.86 11.86
C VAL A 22 7.21 -4.66 11.08
N TYR A 23 8.09 -3.99 10.34
CA TYR A 23 7.72 -2.84 9.52
C TYR A 23 8.11 -3.06 8.06
N LEU A 24 7.23 -2.68 7.15
CA LEU A 24 7.58 -2.41 5.77
C LEU A 24 8.28 -1.06 5.70
N LYS A 25 9.50 -1.04 5.19
CA LYS A 25 10.26 0.17 4.91
C LYS A 25 10.17 0.49 3.42
N ILE A 26 9.61 1.65 3.10
CA ILE A 26 9.55 2.17 1.73
C ILE A 26 10.60 3.28 1.59
N THR A 27 11.46 3.15 0.59
CA THR A 27 12.44 4.18 0.24
C THR A 27 12.24 4.63 -1.19
N SER A 28 12.23 5.95 -1.41
CA SER A 28 12.18 6.56 -2.73
C SER A 28 13.37 7.49 -2.91
N LYS A 29 14.23 7.17 -3.89
CA LYS A 29 15.41 7.96 -4.28
C LYS A 29 15.55 7.95 -5.80
N HIS A 30 15.69 9.12 -6.42
CA HIS A 30 15.75 9.27 -7.88
C HIS A 30 14.59 8.57 -8.61
N ASN A 31 13.36 8.66 -8.08
CA ASN A 31 12.15 8.00 -8.58
C ASN A 31 12.22 6.47 -8.64
N LEU A 32 13.16 5.85 -7.93
CA LEU A 32 13.21 4.40 -7.73
C LEU A 32 12.63 4.07 -6.36
N LEU A 33 11.51 3.35 -6.37
CA LEU A 33 10.88 2.78 -5.18
C LEU A 33 11.57 1.47 -4.79
N ARG A 34 11.86 1.31 -3.50
CA ARG A 34 12.33 0.06 -2.92
C ARG A 34 11.59 -0.25 -1.64
N TYR A 35 11.28 -1.53 -1.48
CA TYR A 35 10.58 -2.09 -0.34
C TYR A 35 11.51 -3.06 0.40
N ASP A 36 11.53 -2.96 1.72
CA ASP A 36 12.32 -3.83 2.59
C ASP A 36 11.56 -4.12 3.89
N ILE A 37 11.98 -5.17 4.60
CA ILE A 37 11.47 -5.52 5.92
C ILE A 37 12.46 -5.09 6.99
N GLU A 38 11.97 -4.29 7.94
CA GLU A 38 12.69 -3.86 9.14
C GLU A 38 12.16 -4.63 10.36
N THR A 39 13.08 -5.20 11.13
CA THR A 39 12.80 -6.09 12.27
C THR A 39 13.55 -5.67 13.54
N ASN A 40 14.15 -4.48 13.57
CA ASN A 40 14.94 -4.00 14.72
C ASN A 40 16.05 -4.96 15.17
N GLY A 41 16.65 -5.68 14.22
CA GLY A 41 17.76 -6.61 14.47
C GLY A 41 17.35 -8.07 14.67
N GLU A 42 16.05 -8.39 14.72
CA GLU A 42 15.57 -9.76 14.80
C GLU A 42 15.78 -10.52 13.48
N ARG A 43 16.13 -11.80 13.57
CA ARG A 43 16.43 -12.62 12.39
C ARG A 43 15.15 -13.26 11.85
N LEU A 44 14.93 -13.12 10.55
CA LEU A 44 13.87 -13.82 9.82
C LEU A 44 14.49 -14.86 8.89
N THR A 45 13.78 -15.96 8.68
CA THR A 45 14.06 -16.84 7.54
C THR A 45 13.73 -16.13 6.23
N GLU A 46 14.30 -16.61 5.12
CA GLU A 46 14.02 -16.05 3.80
C GLU A 46 12.53 -16.16 3.45
N ILE A 47 11.88 -17.26 3.80
CA ILE A 47 10.46 -17.50 3.54
C ILE A 47 9.59 -16.50 4.32
N GLU A 48 9.86 -16.30 5.61
CA GLU A 48 9.13 -15.32 6.42
C GLU A 48 9.32 -13.91 5.87
N ARG A 49 10.55 -13.55 5.51
CA ARG A 49 10.85 -12.24 4.92
C ARG A 49 10.10 -12.01 3.62
N LEU A 50 10.02 -13.01 2.74
CA LEU A 50 9.26 -12.91 1.49
C LEU A 50 7.75 -12.79 1.74
N LYS A 51 7.18 -13.60 2.65
CA LYS A 51 5.77 -13.53 3.02
C LYS A 51 5.42 -12.17 3.64
N LEU A 52 6.24 -11.69 4.57
CA LEU A 52 6.10 -10.38 5.20
C LEU A 52 6.21 -9.25 4.18
N LEU A 53 7.16 -9.33 3.24
CA LEU A 53 7.31 -8.31 2.21
C LEU A 53 6.04 -8.21 1.35
N LYS A 54 5.52 -9.34 0.88
CA LYS A 54 4.27 -9.37 0.10
C LYS A 54 3.09 -8.83 0.91
N MET A 55 2.93 -9.29 2.15
CA MET A 55 1.86 -8.87 3.05
C MET A 55 1.94 -7.36 3.35
N GLY A 56 3.13 -6.87 3.72
CA GLY A 56 3.35 -5.48 4.04
C GLY A 56 3.09 -4.56 2.85
N ILE A 57 3.59 -4.90 1.66
CA ILE A 57 3.33 -4.12 0.44
C ILE A 57 1.82 -4.04 0.18
N ASN A 58 1.14 -5.18 0.32
CA ASN A 58 -0.31 -5.26 0.09
C ASN A 58 -1.10 -4.40 1.09
N GLN A 59 -0.86 -4.57 2.40
CA GLN A 59 -1.52 -3.79 3.46
C GLN A 59 -1.25 -2.29 3.32
N PHE A 60 -0.01 -1.92 2.99
CA PHE A 60 0.35 -0.52 2.79
C PHE A 60 -0.36 0.07 1.56
N ALA A 61 -0.40 -0.67 0.44
CA ALA A 61 -1.08 -0.22 -0.77
C ALA A 61 -2.59 -0.05 -0.54
N GLU A 62 -3.24 -1.01 0.12
CA GLU A 62 -4.65 -0.94 0.51
C GLU A 62 -4.93 0.31 1.33
N THR A 63 -4.15 0.52 2.40
CA THR A 63 -4.30 1.66 3.30
C THR A 63 -4.18 2.97 2.54
N ARG A 64 -3.09 3.16 1.77
CA ARG A 64 -2.82 4.43 1.10
C ARG A 64 -3.80 4.74 -0.03
N VAL A 65 -4.20 3.73 -0.80
CA VAL A 65 -5.22 3.92 -1.85
C VAL A 65 -6.56 4.31 -1.23
N TYR A 66 -6.97 3.63 -0.16
CA TYR A 66 -8.24 3.92 0.49
C TYR A 66 -8.25 5.30 1.18
N GLU A 67 -7.17 5.66 1.89
CA GLU A 67 -7.01 6.99 2.47
C GLU A 67 -7.07 8.08 1.40
N THR A 68 -6.37 7.90 0.27
CA THR A 68 -6.38 8.88 -0.83
C THR A 68 -7.78 9.01 -1.44
N PHE A 69 -8.51 7.90 -1.58
CA PHE A 69 -9.90 7.92 -2.04
C PHE A 69 -10.79 8.74 -1.09
N LEU A 70 -10.69 8.52 0.22
CA LEU A 70 -11.44 9.30 1.21
C LEU A 70 -11.08 10.79 1.14
N GLU A 71 -9.79 11.13 1.03
CA GLU A 71 -9.33 12.52 0.89
C GLU A 71 -9.90 13.20 -0.36
N PHE A 72 -9.89 12.52 -1.51
CA PHE A 72 -10.49 13.04 -2.74
C PHE A 72 -12.01 13.24 -2.60
N ARG A 73 -12.70 12.32 -1.93
CA ARG A 73 -14.15 12.42 -1.66
C ARG A 73 -14.48 13.61 -0.75
N GLU A 74 -13.72 13.80 0.32
CA GLU A 74 -13.87 14.94 1.22
C GLU A 74 -13.64 16.28 0.50
N GLN A 75 -12.75 16.29 -0.49
CA GLN A 75 -12.46 17.46 -1.33
C GLN A 75 -13.38 17.59 -2.56
N CYS A 76 -14.33 16.66 -2.73
CA CYS A 76 -15.22 16.58 -3.90
C CYS A 76 -14.45 16.57 -5.25
N ILE A 77 -13.31 15.88 -5.27
CA ILE A 77 -12.50 15.69 -6.48
C ILE A 77 -13.00 14.45 -7.21
N GLU A 78 -13.38 14.60 -8.48
CA GLU A 78 -13.71 13.49 -9.39
C GLU A 78 -12.43 12.87 -9.96
N ALA A 79 -11.77 12.02 -9.17
CA ALA A 79 -10.43 11.55 -9.46
C ALA A 79 -10.38 10.50 -10.58
N THR A 80 -9.30 10.55 -11.37
CA THR A 80 -8.91 9.56 -12.37
C THR A 80 -7.74 8.72 -11.86
N LEU A 81 -7.41 7.62 -12.54
CA LEU A 81 -6.23 6.80 -12.21
C LEU A 81 -4.93 7.62 -12.16
N ASP A 82 -4.78 8.60 -13.05
CA ASP A 82 -3.60 9.44 -13.12
C ASP A 82 -3.49 10.39 -11.91
N ASP A 83 -4.62 10.81 -11.32
CA ASP A 83 -4.65 11.62 -10.10
C ASP A 83 -4.15 10.82 -8.91
N TYR A 84 -4.62 9.58 -8.75
CA TYR A 84 -4.10 8.66 -7.74
C TYR A 84 -2.60 8.40 -7.93
N TYR A 85 -2.16 8.17 -9.17
CA TYR A 85 -0.73 7.98 -9.45
C TYR A 85 0.09 9.22 -9.11
N THR A 86 -0.40 10.41 -9.43
CA THR A 86 0.28 11.67 -9.12
C THR A 86 0.53 11.81 -7.62
N VAL A 87 -0.44 11.47 -6.78
CA VAL A 87 -0.32 11.53 -5.32
C VAL A 87 0.57 10.40 -4.77
N LEU A 88 0.38 9.17 -5.25
CA LEU A 88 0.94 7.96 -4.64
C LEU A 88 2.27 7.49 -5.25
N SER A 89 2.72 8.07 -6.37
CA SER A 89 3.92 7.62 -7.12
C SER A 89 5.23 7.63 -6.32
N LYS A 90 5.29 8.35 -5.20
CA LYS A 90 6.45 8.34 -4.29
C LYS A 90 6.43 7.19 -3.28
N GLU A 91 5.35 6.43 -3.23
CA GLU A 91 5.05 5.42 -2.22
C GLU A 91 4.73 4.06 -2.83
N LEU A 92 4.02 4.05 -3.97
CA LEU A 92 3.52 2.87 -4.64
C LEU A 92 3.85 2.90 -6.14
N SER A 93 4.06 1.72 -6.73
CA SER A 93 4.16 1.60 -8.19
C SER A 93 2.80 1.78 -8.84
N PHE A 94 2.80 2.19 -10.11
CA PHE A 94 1.58 2.34 -10.90
C PHE A 94 0.71 1.07 -10.89
N ASP A 95 1.32 -0.10 -11.09
CA ASP A 95 0.60 -1.38 -11.12
C ASP A 95 -0.10 -1.68 -9.80
N LEU A 96 0.56 -1.45 -8.65
CA LEU A 96 -0.05 -1.66 -7.34
C LEU A 96 -1.23 -0.72 -7.09
N ILE A 97 -1.11 0.55 -7.49
CA ILE A 97 -2.18 1.54 -7.37
C ILE A 97 -3.39 1.09 -8.21
N LYS A 98 -3.14 0.74 -9.47
CA LYS A 98 -4.16 0.29 -10.41
C LYS A 98 -4.88 -0.97 -9.92
N ASP A 99 -4.13 -1.96 -9.46
CA ASP A 99 -4.68 -3.22 -8.96
C ASP A 99 -5.58 -2.98 -7.74
N LYS A 100 -5.17 -2.14 -6.79
CA LYS A 100 -5.97 -1.83 -5.59
C LYS A 100 -7.19 -0.98 -5.86
N LEU A 101 -7.10 -0.03 -6.77
CA LEU A 101 -8.26 0.74 -7.22
C LEU A 101 -9.33 -0.13 -7.88
N MET A 102 -8.92 -1.17 -8.61
CA MET A 102 -9.84 -2.17 -9.18
C MET A 102 -10.41 -3.10 -8.12
N GLU A 103 -9.57 -3.60 -7.21
CA GLU A 103 -9.99 -4.50 -6.12
C GLU A 103 -11.06 -3.87 -5.23
N PHE A 104 -10.94 -2.57 -4.95
CA PHE A 104 -11.91 -1.81 -4.16
C PHE A 104 -13.08 -1.25 -4.95
N ASP A 105 -13.18 -1.54 -6.25
CA ASP A 105 -14.23 -1.03 -7.13
C ASP A 105 -14.32 0.52 -7.17
N ILE A 106 -13.22 1.20 -6.84
CA ILE A 106 -13.16 2.67 -6.77
C ILE A 106 -13.30 3.27 -8.16
N LEU A 107 -12.62 2.71 -9.18
CA LEU A 107 -12.70 3.27 -10.54
C LEU A 107 -14.12 3.23 -11.11
N ASN A 108 -14.88 2.17 -10.83
CA ASN A 108 -16.27 2.07 -11.28
C ASN A 108 -17.15 3.06 -10.51
N THR A 109 -16.97 3.15 -9.19
CA THR A 109 -17.65 4.15 -8.35
C THR A 109 -17.42 5.57 -8.87
N GLU A 110 -16.18 5.94 -9.18
CA GLU A 110 -15.84 7.27 -9.73
C GLU A 110 -16.46 7.53 -11.11
N VAL A 111 -16.57 6.51 -11.97
CA VAL A 111 -17.25 6.64 -13.28
C VAL A 111 -18.74 6.86 -13.10
N GLU A 112 -19.40 6.11 -12.21
CA GLU A 112 -20.83 6.28 -11.93
C GLU A 112 -21.15 7.69 -11.42
N LEU A 113 -20.31 8.21 -10.52
CA LEU A 113 -20.47 9.56 -9.97
C LEU A 113 -20.34 10.63 -11.04
N ARG A 114 -19.31 10.57 -11.90
CA ARG A 114 -19.13 11.52 -13.01
C ARG A 114 -20.30 11.52 -14.00
N ASN A 115 -20.90 10.35 -14.23
CA ASN A 115 -22.05 10.23 -15.12
C ASN A 115 -23.37 10.70 -14.49
N ALA A 116 -23.41 10.85 -13.17
CA ALA A 116 -24.57 11.32 -12.42
C ALA A 116 -24.56 12.83 -12.14
N SER A 117 -23.38 13.48 -12.26
CA SER A 117 -23.19 14.94 -12.24
C SER A 117 -23.69 15.60 -13.54
#